data_AF-A0A7V1U606-F1
#
_entry.id   AF-A0A7V1U606-F1
#
_cell.length_a   1.000
_cell.length_b   1.000
_cell.length_c   1.000
_cell.angle_alpha   90.00
_cell.angle_beta   90.00
_cell.angle_gamma   90.00
#
_symmetry.space_group_name_H-M   'P 1'
#
loop_
_entity.id
_entity.type
_entity.pdbx_description
1 polymer ?
#
loop_
_entity_poly.entity_id
_entity_poly.type
_entity_poly.pdbx_seq_one_letter_code
_entity_poly.pdbx_strand_id
1 'polypeptide(L)'
;MQGTMDEHERILELLAGSVLLALEGEDLEEAERLLAEHVPDCLTCRSALAELQATAGELALAAPPIEPPELLLPRLRRRISEADAGRRRGLAVAALVAGGLGRFGGLQEAGGQGVGVVNEHPGVARRGHSTIELLATAPGVKLVAL
;
A
#
# COMPACT_ATOMS: atom_id res chain seq x y z
N MET A 1 0.19 33.12 -0.75
CA MET A 1 -0.14 31.69 -0.88
C MET A 1 1.08 30.77 -0.69
N GLN A 2 2.33 31.27 -0.59
CA GLN A 2 3.51 30.43 -0.30
C GLN A 2 3.48 29.72 1.08
N GLY A 3 3.02 30.40 2.14
CA GLY A 3 3.19 29.90 3.52
C GLY A 3 2.51 28.55 3.84
N THR A 4 1.42 28.19 3.15
CA THR A 4 0.73 26.91 3.38
C THR A 4 1.36 25.74 2.62
N MET A 5 2.09 26.00 1.53
CA MET A 5 2.86 24.95 0.84
C MET A 5 4.11 24.58 1.63
N ASP A 6 4.82 25.58 2.14
CA ASP A 6 6.01 25.37 2.97
C ASP A 6 5.67 24.63 4.27
N GLU A 7 4.50 24.88 4.85
CA GLU A 7 4.02 24.19 6.05
C GLU A 7 3.71 22.71 5.78
N HIS A 8 3.00 22.40 4.67
CA HIS A 8 2.78 21.01 4.29
C HIS A 8 4.09 20.29 3.99
N GLU A 9 5.05 20.93 3.33
CA GLU A 9 6.33 20.29 3.02
C GLU A 9 7.10 19.90 4.30
N ARG A 10 7.13 20.78 5.30
CA ARG A 10 7.67 20.45 6.62
C ARG A 10 6.94 19.29 7.30
N ILE A 11 5.61 19.28 7.24
CA ILE A 11 4.81 18.18 7.79
C ILE A 11 5.16 16.87 7.07
N LEU A 12 5.29 16.89 5.73
CA LEU A 12 5.65 15.72 4.94
C LEU A 12 7.04 15.17 5.30
N GLU A 13 8.00 16.04 5.60
CA GLU A 13 9.32 15.64 6.07
C GLU A 13 9.24 14.89 7.41
N LEU A 14 8.48 15.42 8.37
CA LEU A 14 8.24 14.75 9.65
C LEU A 14 7.50 13.41 9.47
N LEU A 15 6.50 13.36 8.60
CA LEU A 15 5.78 12.11 8.30
C LEU A 15 6.70 11.07 7.65
N ALA A 16 7.59 11.49 6.75
CA ALA A 16 8.57 10.60 6.11
C ALA A 16 9.55 10.04 7.15
N GLY A 17 10.10 10.88 8.02
CA GLY A 17 10.96 10.46 9.11
C GLY A 17 10.26 9.48 10.06
N SER A 18 9.00 9.77 10.41
CA SER A 18 8.19 8.92 11.28
C SER A 18 7.96 7.53 10.67
N VAL A 19 7.57 7.47 9.39
CA VAL A 19 7.33 6.21 8.66
C VAL A 19 8.61 5.37 8.56
N LEU A 20 9.76 6.00 8.39
CA LEU A 20 11.06 5.32 8.33
C LEU A 20 11.65 4.99 9.71
N LEU A 21 10.93 5.29 10.79
CA LEU A 21 11.40 5.11 12.17
C LEU A 21 12.73 5.82 12.44
N ALA A 22 12.90 7.00 11.82
CA ALA A 22 14.15 7.78 11.85
C ALA A 22 14.08 9.01 12.78
N LEU A 23 12.94 9.26 13.42
CA LEU A 23 12.76 10.39 14.33
C LEU A 23 12.99 9.99 15.79
N GLU A 24 13.45 10.95 16.56
CA GLU A 24 13.67 10.85 18.00
C GLU A 24 13.27 12.17 18.68
N GLY A 25 13.03 12.13 20.00
CA GLY A 25 12.78 13.33 20.81
C GLY A 25 11.60 14.17 20.30
N GLU A 26 11.82 15.48 20.24
CA GLU A 26 10.80 16.49 19.92
C GLU A 26 10.18 16.29 18.53
N ASP A 27 10.94 15.86 17.54
CA ASP A 27 10.43 15.64 16.19
C ASP A 27 9.48 14.43 16.14
N LEU A 28 9.74 13.40 16.93
CA LEU A 28 8.84 12.25 17.03
C LEU A 28 7.53 12.64 17.71
N GLU A 29 7.60 13.38 18.82
CA GLU A 29 6.42 13.89 19.53
C GLU A 29 5.58 14.82 18.62
N GLU A 30 6.25 15.64 17.82
CA GLU A 30 5.61 16.49 16.82
C GLU A 30 4.89 15.67 15.75
N ALA A 31 5.57 14.68 15.18
CA ALA A 31 4.98 13.81 14.16
C ALA A 31 3.78 13.03 14.71
N GLU A 32 3.84 12.53 15.95
CA GLU A 32 2.73 11.86 16.61
C GLU A 32 1.52 12.79 16.80
N ARG A 33 1.76 14.05 17.19
CA ARG A 33 0.69 15.05 17.30
C ARG A 33 0.06 15.35 15.95
N LEU A 34 0.87 15.57 14.91
CA LEU A 34 0.39 15.82 13.55
C LEU A 34 -0.43 14.65 13.00
N LEU A 35 0.00 13.42 13.26
CA LEU A 35 -0.74 12.20 12.88
C LEU A 35 -2.11 12.10 13.56
N ALA A 36 -2.23 12.58 14.81
CA ALA A 36 -3.47 12.54 15.57
C ALA A 36 -4.42 13.70 15.22
N GLU A 37 -3.89 14.90 15.01
CA GLU A 37 -4.69 16.13 14.96
C GLU A 37 -4.83 16.71 13.54
N HIS A 38 -3.81 16.63 12.69
CA HIS A 38 -3.80 17.29 11.38
C HIS A 38 -4.10 16.32 10.23
N VAL A 39 -3.40 15.18 10.18
CA VAL A 39 -3.50 14.22 9.07
C VAL A 39 -4.92 13.69 8.84
N PRO A 40 -5.76 13.43 9.86
CA PRO A 40 -7.13 12.96 9.62
C PRO A 40 -7.95 13.94 8.78
N ASP A 41 -7.76 15.24 8.99
CA ASP A 41 -8.57 16.30 8.37
C ASP A 41 -7.93 16.86 7.09
N CYS A 42 -6.62 16.69 6.88
CA CYS A 42 -5.92 17.16 5.69
C CYS A 42 -5.79 16.08 4.61
N LEU A 43 -6.49 16.25 3.47
CA LEU A 43 -6.43 15.32 2.33
C LEU A 43 -5.00 15.14 1.80
N THR A 44 -4.24 16.22 1.65
CA THR A 44 -2.89 16.21 1.07
C THR A 44 -1.93 15.39 1.93
N CYS A 45 -1.85 15.70 3.22
CA CYS A 45 -0.97 15.00 4.16
C CYS A 45 -1.38 13.54 4.34
N ARG A 46 -2.68 13.23 4.31
CA ARG A 46 -3.16 11.85 4.41
C ARG A 46 -2.82 11.01 3.18
N SER A 47 -2.99 11.56 1.98
CA SER A 47 -2.60 10.87 0.75
C SER A 47 -1.09 10.63 0.70
N ALA A 48 -0.30 11.65 1.03
CA ALA A 48 1.16 11.52 1.07
C ALA A 48 1.63 10.52 2.15
N LEU A 49 1.00 10.49 3.32
CA LEU A 49 1.30 9.48 4.35
C LEU A 49 1.07 8.06 3.83
N ALA A 50 -0.02 7.82 3.11
CA ALA A 50 -0.31 6.51 2.52
C ALA A 50 0.76 6.11 1.48
N GLU A 51 1.20 7.05 0.64
CA GLU A 51 2.27 6.84 -0.35
C GLU A 51 3.63 6.56 0.31
N LEU A 52 3.96 7.31 1.36
CA LEU A 52 5.17 7.10 2.16
C LEU A 52 5.16 5.72 2.83
N GLN A 53 4.04 5.32 3.43
CA GLN A 53 3.87 3.99 4.03
C GLN A 53 4.02 2.87 3.02
N ALA A 54 3.45 3.03 1.82
CA ALA A 54 3.60 2.05 0.74
C ALA A 54 5.07 1.93 0.32
N THR A 55 5.75 3.05 0.12
CA THR A 55 7.16 3.10 -0.27
C THR A 55 8.07 2.48 0.80
N ALA A 56 7.85 2.79 2.07
CA ALA A 56 8.60 2.19 3.18
C ALA A 56 8.37 0.67 3.27
N GLY A 57 7.17 0.20 2.95
CA GLY A 57 6.88 -1.23 2.82
C GLY A 57 7.74 -1.91 1.74
N GLU A 58 7.83 -1.31 0.56
CA GLU A 58 8.67 -1.83 -0.54
C GLU A 58 10.17 -1.78 -0.18
N LEU A 59 10.62 -0.74 0.52
CA LEU A 59 11.99 -0.65 1.02
C LEU A 59 12.32 -1.77 2.02
N ALA A 60 11.38 -2.10 2.91
CA ALA A 60 11.56 -3.19 3.86
C ALA A 60 11.70 -4.55 3.18
N LEU A 61 11.05 -4.75 2.02
CA LEU A 61 11.16 -5.97 1.21
C LEU A 61 12.47 -6.04 0.39
N ALA A 62 13.11 -4.89 0.13
CA ALA A 62 14.39 -4.84 -0.57
C ALA A 62 15.57 -5.29 0.31
N ALA A 63 15.44 -5.21 1.63
CA ALA A 63 16.45 -5.69 2.56
C ALA A 63 16.50 -7.24 2.57
N PRO A 64 17.69 -7.85 2.73
CA PRO A 64 17.78 -9.30 2.93
C PRO A 64 16.98 -9.73 4.17
N PRO A 65 16.25 -10.87 4.11
CA PRO A 65 15.50 -11.34 5.26
C PRO A 65 16.46 -11.70 6.40
N ILE A 66 16.11 -11.28 7.61
CA ILE A 66 16.78 -11.67 8.85
C ILE A 66 15.92 -12.68 9.59
N GLU A 67 16.54 -13.71 10.16
CA GLU A 67 15.82 -14.66 11.00
C GLU A 67 15.49 -13.98 12.34
N PRO A 68 14.21 -13.80 12.69
CA PRO A 68 13.83 -13.18 13.95
C PRO A 68 14.19 -14.09 15.14
N PRO A 69 14.55 -13.53 16.32
CA PRO A 69 14.82 -14.31 17.51
C PRO A 69 13.64 -15.22 17.90
N GLU A 70 13.93 -16.47 18.28
CA GLU A 70 12.93 -17.49 18.68
C GLU A 70 11.94 -16.99 19.74
N LEU A 71 12.42 -16.18 20.69
CA LEU A 71 11.60 -15.59 21.75
C LEU A 71 10.49 -14.65 21.23
N LEU A 72 10.66 -14.10 20.03
CA LEU A 72 9.72 -13.16 19.41
C LEU A 72 8.75 -13.85 18.45
N LEU A 73 9.07 -15.04 17.94
CA LEU A 73 8.26 -15.76 16.95
C LEU A 73 6.79 -15.94 17.36
N PRO A 74 6.44 -16.34 18.60
CA PRO A 74 5.05 -16.48 19.00
C PRO A 74 4.28 -15.14 18.94
N ARG A 75 4.93 -14.04 19.33
CA ARG A 75 4.33 -12.70 19.31
C ARG A 75 4.16 -12.19 17.88
N LEU A 76 5.16 -12.38 17.02
CA LEU A 76 5.12 -12.00 15.62
C LEU A 76 4.01 -12.74 14.86
N ARG A 77 3.92 -14.07 15.02
CA ARG A 77 2.87 -14.88 14.39
C ARG A 77 1.47 -14.43 14.80
N ARG A 78 1.28 -14.09 16.08
CA ARG A 78 0.01 -13.55 16.57
C ARG A 78 -0.33 -12.21 15.90
N ARG A 79 0.62 -11.27 15.88
CA ARG A 79 0.43 -9.95 15.24
C ARG A 79 0.08 -10.06 13.75
N ILE A 80 0.77 -10.91 13.00
CA ILE A 80 0.49 -11.15 11.58
C ILE A 80 -0.93 -11.70 11.40
N SER A 81 -1.31 -12.69 12.21
CA SER A 81 -2.65 -13.30 12.16
C SER A 81 -3.77 -12.30 12.48
N GLU A 82 -3.56 -11.42 13.46
CA GLU A 82 -4.49 -10.33 13.81
C GLU A 82 -4.67 -9.34 12.65
N ALA A 83 -3.57 -8.94 12.01
CA ALA A 83 -3.59 -8.03 10.87
C ALA A 83 -4.32 -8.64 9.66
N ASP A 84 -4.05 -9.92 9.36
CA ASP A 84 -4.73 -10.68 8.32
C ASP A 84 -6.24 -10.78 8.56
N ALA A 85 -6.64 -11.03 9.82
CA ALA A 85 -8.05 -11.07 10.19
C ALA A 85 -8.73 -9.69 10.02
N GLY A 86 -8.03 -8.60 10.35
CA GLY A 86 -8.49 -7.24 10.11
C GLY A 86 -8.75 -6.97 8.62
N ARG A 87 -7.78 -7.29 7.76
CA ARG A 87 -7.90 -7.15 6.29
C ARG A 87 -9.08 -7.95 5.74
N ARG A 88 -9.23 -9.22 6.12
CA ARG A 88 -10.37 -10.05 5.67
C ARG A 88 -11.72 -9.46 6.10
N ARG A 89 -11.82 -8.94 7.32
CA ARG A 89 -13.04 -8.26 7.79
C ARG A 89 -13.34 -7.00 6.98
N GLY A 90 -12.34 -6.16 6.70
CA GLY A 90 -12.50 -4.99 5.86
C GLY A 90 -13.01 -5.32 4.45
N LEU A 91 -12.44 -6.35 3.82
CA LEU A 91 -12.89 -6.86 2.51
C LEU A 91 -14.33 -7.37 2.56
N ALA A 92 -14.71 -8.09 3.61
CA ALA A 92 -16.08 -8.57 3.79
C ALA A 92 -17.08 -7.40 3.95
N VAL A 93 -16.72 -6.37 4.71
CA VAL A 93 -17.54 -5.16 4.86
C VAL A 93 -17.67 -4.42 3.53
N ALA A 94 -16.58 -4.24 2.79
CA ALA A 94 -16.60 -3.61 1.48
C ALA A 94 -17.47 -4.38 0.48
N ALA A 95 -17.38 -5.72 0.46
CA ALA A 95 -18.23 -6.58 -0.36
C ALA A 95 -19.71 -6.48 0.02
N LEU A 96 -20.05 -6.37 1.31
CA LEU A 96 -21.42 -6.17 1.78
C LEU A 96 -21.98 -4.79 1.38
N VAL A 97 -21.17 -3.73 1.45
CA VAL A 97 -21.58 -2.39 1.01
C VAL A 97 -21.78 -2.34 -0.51
N ALA A 98 -20.85 -2.92 -1.29
CA ALA A 98 -20.96 -3.01 -2.74
C ALA A 98 -22.15 -3.89 -3.19
N GLY A 99 -22.41 -5.01 -2.49
CA GLY A 99 -23.54 -5.89 -2.75
C GLY A 99 -24.89 -5.35 -2.27
N GLY A 100 -24.89 -4.49 -1.24
CA GLY A 100 -26.10 -3.86 -0.69
C GLY A 100 -26.75 -2.83 -1.63
N LEU A 101 -25.96 -2.16 -2.49
CA LEU A 101 -26.46 -1.28 -3.53
C LEU A 101 -27.10 -2.03 -4.72
N GLY A 102 -26.86 -3.34 -4.84
CA GLY A 102 -27.43 -4.19 -5.88
C GLY A 102 -28.85 -4.70 -5.61
N ARG A 103 -29.46 -4.37 -4.46
CA ARG A 103 -30.78 -4.94 -4.07
C ARG A 103 -31.99 -4.06 -4.40
N PHE A 104 -31.81 -2.86 -4.95
CA PHE A 104 -32.91 -1.93 -5.31
C PHE A 104 -32.94 -1.45 -6.77
N GLY A 105 -32.13 -2.01 -7.66
CA GLY A 105 -32.17 -1.72 -9.10
C GLY A 105 -32.22 -3.01 -9.88
N GLY A 106 -33.19 -3.14 -10.78
CA GLY A 106 -33.41 -4.34 -11.57
C GLY A 106 -32.19 -4.79 -12.37
N LEU A 107 -32.25 -6.05 -12.82
CA LEU A 107 -31.38 -6.64 -13.82
C LEU A 107 -31.15 -5.66 -14.97
N GLN A 108 -29.97 -5.05 -15.01
CA GLN A 108 -29.43 -4.43 -16.20
C GLN A 108 -28.08 -5.09 -16.45
N GLU A 109 -28.03 -5.88 -17.52
CA GLU A 109 -26.79 -6.33 -18.12
C GLU A 109 -25.96 -5.07 -18.45
N ALA A 110 -24.96 -4.78 -17.62
CA ALA A 110 -23.95 -3.79 -17.91
C ALA A 110 -22.62 -4.53 -17.94
N GLY A 111 -22.01 -4.52 -19.13
CA GLY A 111 -20.78 -5.21 -19.46
C GLY A 111 -19.70 -5.02 -18.40
N GLY A 112 -19.01 -6.12 -18.11
CA GLY A 112 -17.91 -6.16 -17.16
C GLY A 112 -16.83 -5.14 -17.52
N GLN A 113 -16.74 -4.10 -16.71
CA GLN A 113 -15.50 -3.39 -16.50
C GLN A 113 -15.05 -3.75 -15.08
N GLY A 114 -14.29 -4.83 -14.99
CA GLY A 114 -13.69 -5.28 -13.75
C GLY A 114 -12.78 -4.19 -13.23
N VAL A 115 -13.17 -3.53 -12.13
CA VAL A 115 -12.20 -2.83 -11.29
C VAL A 115 -11.45 -3.92 -10.53
N GLY A 116 -10.47 -4.51 -11.21
CA GLY A 116 -9.43 -5.25 -10.52
C GLY A 116 -8.68 -4.24 -9.67
N VAL A 117 -8.75 -4.37 -8.34
CA VAL A 117 -7.63 -3.94 -7.50
C VAL A 117 -6.55 -4.97 -7.75
N VAL A 118 -5.90 -4.83 -8.90
CA VAL A 118 -4.63 -5.47 -9.18
C VAL A 118 -3.66 -4.73 -8.27
N ASN A 119 -3.31 -5.33 -7.14
CA ASN A 119 -2.05 -4.97 -6.51
C ASN A 119 -0.97 -5.62 -7.39
N GLU A 120 -0.70 -4.97 -8.51
CA GLU A 120 0.52 -5.22 -9.26
C GLU A 120 1.64 -4.76 -8.33
N HIS A 121 2.28 -5.68 -7.62
CA HIS A 121 3.67 -5.46 -7.30
C HIS A 121 4.39 -5.43 -8.65
N PRO A 122 4.93 -4.29 -9.11
CA PRO A 122 5.84 -4.31 -10.23
C PRO A 122 7.10 -5.04 -9.75
N GLY A 123 7.14 -6.35 -10.01
CA GLY A 123 8.40 -7.08 -10.07
C GLY A 123 9.25 -6.39 -11.12
N VAL A 124 10.19 -5.54 -10.67
CA VAL A 124 11.19 -4.95 -11.54
C VAL A 124 12.07 -6.07 -12.06
N ALA A 125 11.72 -6.54 -13.26
CA ALA A 125 12.64 -7.21 -14.14
C ALA A 125 13.77 -6.23 -14.47
N ARG A 126 14.98 -6.50 -13.93
CA ARG A 126 16.21 -5.90 -14.44
C ARG A 126 16.26 -6.18 -15.95
N ARG A 127 16.13 -5.14 -16.77
CA ARG A 127 16.52 -5.22 -18.18
C ARG A 127 17.81 -4.43 -18.36
N GLY A 128 18.90 -5.20 -18.47
CA GLY A 128 20.11 -4.74 -19.13
C GLY A 128 19.77 -4.31 -20.57
N HIS A 129 20.46 -3.28 -20.99
CA HIS A 129 20.45 -2.69 -22.33
C HIS A 129 20.77 -3.73 -23.41
N SER A 130 19.75 -4.28 -24.07
CA SER A 130 19.89 -4.66 -25.48
C SER A 130 18.52 -4.71 -26.16
N THR A 131 18.36 -3.82 -27.11
CA THR A 131 17.28 -3.67 -28.09
C THR A 131 16.89 -5.01 -28.71
N ILE A 132 15.65 -5.47 -28.53
CA ILE A 132 14.99 -6.39 -29.47
C ILE A 132 13.49 -6.05 -29.49
N GLU A 133 13.02 -5.60 -30.64
CA GLU A 133 11.60 -5.48 -31.00
C GLU A 133 10.95 -6.87 -30.95
N LEU A 134 9.77 -7.03 -30.33
CA LEU A 134 8.74 -7.85 -30.98
C LEU A 134 7.32 -7.71 -30.39
N LEU A 135 6.44 -7.50 -31.37
CA LEU A 135 5.01 -7.73 -31.48
C LEU A 135 4.29 -8.51 -30.36
N ALA A 136 3.18 -7.89 -29.96
CA ALA A 136 2.06 -8.53 -29.29
C ALA A 136 1.61 -9.82 -29.99
N THR A 137 1.49 -10.90 -29.23
CA THR A 137 0.74 -12.10 -29.62
C THR A 137 -0.21 -12.50 -28.50
N ALA A 138 -1.45 -12.72 -28.89
CA ALA A 138 -2.60 -13.07 -28.07
C ALA A 138 -2.51 -14.52 -27.53
N PRO A 139 -3.38 -14.93 -26.60
CA PRO A 139 -3.16 -16.10 -25.75
C PRO A 139 -3.54 -17.40 -26.46
N GLY A 140 -2.67 -18.41 -26.35
CA GLY A 140 -3.03 -19.80 -26.64
C GLY A 140 -1.95 -20.64 -27.29
N VAL A 141 -0.84 -20.92 -26.60
CA VAL A 141 0.04 -22.05 -26.95
C VAL A 141 0.62 -22.68 -25.68
N LYS A 142 0.44 -24.00 -25.54
CA LYS A 142 0.99 -24.83 -24.45
C LYS A 142 2.51 -24.98 -24.63
N LEU A 143 3.29 -24.77 -23.58
CA LEU A 143 4.72 -25.07 -23.57
C LEU A 143 4.94 -26.56 -23.28
N VAL A 144 5.55 -27.26 -24.23
CA VAL A 144 6.26 -28.53 -24.01
C VAL A 144 7.67 -28.18 -23.55
N ALA A 145 8.10 -28.76 -22.44
CA ALA A 145 9.45 -28.62 -21.91
C ALA A 145 10.44 -29.48 -22.72
N LEU A 146 11.60 -28.91 -23.01
CA LEU A 146 12.86 -29.63 -23.24
C LEU A 146 13.85 -29.20 -22.17
#